data_AF-A0A257GTB7-F1
#
_entry.id   AF-A0A257GTB7-F1
#
_cell.length_a   1.000
_cell.length_b   1.000
_cell.length_c   1.000
_cell.angle_alpha   90.00
_cell.angle_beta   90.00
_cell.angle_gamma   90.00
#
_symmetry.space_group_name_H-M   'P 1'
#
loop_
_entity.id
_entity.type
_entity.pdbx_description
1 polymer ?
#
loop_
_entity_poly.entity_id
_entity_poly.type
_entity_poly.pdbx_seq_one_letter_code
_entity_poly.pdbx_strand_id
1 'polypeptide(L)'
;MQEHDIAALAYHHSALLQTLDILTALQLDLLNFGVIHFNGQYLVERYNRYEQVHTGLTPEKVLGKHVFTHVAQCMNNFMVARRVEDALTTGATLDTEMDYVLTWRMKPTPVRMRILAAPGPSRGYVVIQRRE
;
A
#
# COMPACT_ATOMS: atom_id res chain seq x y z
N MET A 1 -24.62 -3.15 -2.10
CA MET A 1 -23.56 -2.14 -2.32
C MET A 1 -23.17 -2.28 -3.78
N GLN A 2 -23.62 -1.36 -4.63
CA GLN A 2 -23.52 -1.49 -6.10
C GLN A 2 -22.07 -1.37 -6.57
N GLU A 3 -21.70 -2.20 -7.54
CA GLU A 3 -20.38 -2.27 -8.21
C GLU A 3 -19.93 -0.97 -8.92
N HIS A 4 -20.76 0.09 -8.93
CA HIS A 4 -20.55 1.29 -9.73
C HIS A 4 -19.69 2.41 -9.09
N ASP A 5 -19.30 2.31 -7.81
CA ASP A 5 -18.66 3.45 -7.10
C ASP A 5 -17.14 3.31 -6.87
N ILE A 6 -16.56 2.11 -7.10
CA ILE A 6 -15.16 1.85 -6.71
C ILE A 6 -14.15 2.44 -7.69
N ALA A 7 -14.53 2.58 -8.97
CA ALA A 7 -13.72 3.25 -9.97
C ALA A 7 -13.51 4.75 -9.66
N ALA A 8 -14.33 5.33 -8.77
CA ALA A 8 -14.21 6.71 -8.33
C ALA A 8 -13.45 6.87 -7.00
N LEU A 9 -13.02 5.78 -6.36
CA LEU A 9 -12.24 5.90 -5.12
C LEU A 9 -10.95 6.65 -5.40
N ALA A 10 -10.84 7.86 -4.86
CA ALA A 10 -9.70 8.72 -5.07
C ALA A 10 -8.58 8.42 -4.07
N TYR A 11 -7.33 8.53 -4.51
CA TYR A 11 -6.15 8.41 -3.66
C TYR A 11 -6.17 9.34 -2.43
N HIS A 12 -6.76 10.54 -2.56
CA HIS A 12 -6.88 11.51 -1.48
C HIS A 12 -8.15 11.36 -0.63
N HIS A 13 -8.89 10.24 -0.77
CA HIS A 13 -10.09 10.01 0.04
C HIS A 13 -9.74 10.02 1.54
N SER A 14 -10.54 10.72 2.36
CA SER A 14 -10.26 10.90 3.79
C SER A 14 -10.42 9.60 4.59
N ALA A 15 -11.40 8.77 4.25
CA ALA A 15 -11.62 7.45 4.86
C ALA A 15 -11.00 6.31 4.03
N LEU A 16 -9.85 6.54 3.38
CA LEU A 16 -9.26 5.58 2.45
C LEU A 16 -8.96 4.23 3.12
N LEU A 17 -8.36 4.21 4.31
CA LEU A 17 -8.05 2.97 5.04
C LEU A 17 -9.30 2.09 5.23
N GLN A 18 -10.36 2.68 5.78
CA GLN A 18 -11.62 1.98 6.05
C GLN A 18 -12.27 1.45 4.78
N THR A 19 -12.13 2.20 3.68
CA THR A 19 -12.64 1.79 2.38
C THR A 19 -11.83 0.61 1.83
N LEU A 20 -10.49 0.68 1.86
CA LEU A 20 -9.61 -0.40 1.39
C LEU A 20 -9.83 -1.73 2.14
N ASP A 21 -10.16 -1.66 3.43
CA ASP A 21 -10.44 -2.85 4.25
C ASP A 21 -11.61 -3.67 3.73
N ILE A 22 -12.67 -3.01 3.27
CA ILE A 22 -13.91 -3.64 2.80
C ILE A 22 -13.87 -4.01 1.31
N LEU A 23 -12.87 -3.53 0.55
CA LEU A 23 -12.74 -3.88 -0.86
C LEU A 23 -12.31 -5.34 -1.04
N THR A 24 -12.90 -6.00 -2.03
CA THR A 24 -12.46 -7.30 -2.51
C THR A 24 -11.20 -7.18 -3.37
N ALA A 25 -10.51 -8.30 -3.62
CA ALA A 25 -9.34 -8.32 -4.50
C ALA A 25 -9.66 -7.79 -5.91
N LEU A 26 -10.80 -8.20 -6.49
CA LEU A 26 -11.25 -7.72 -7.80
C LEU A 26 -11.48 -6.20 -7.80
N GLN A 27 -12.01 -5.66 -6.70
CA GLN A 27 -12.26 -4.23 -6.55
C GLN A 27 -10.97 -3.43 -6.38
N LEU A 28 -9.98 -3.98 -5.66
CA LEU A 28 -8.64 -3.39 -5.57
C LEU A 28 -7.95 -3.31 -6.93
N ASP A 29 -8.18 -4.28 -7.82
CA ASP A 29 -7.60 -4.35 -9.17
C ASP A 29 -8.19 -3.33 -10.16
N LEU A 30 -9.30 -2.70 -9.78
CA LEU A 30 -9.95 -1.61 -10.53
C LEU A 30 -9.41 -0.23 -10.13
N LEU A 31 -8.59 -0.13 -9.07
CA LEU A 31 -8.05 1.14 -8.62
C LEU A 31 -6.99 1.69 -9.59
N ASN A 32 -6.95 3.02 -9.71
CA ASN A 32 -5.98 3.75 -10.54
C ASN A 32 -4.71 4.13 -9.75
N PHE A 33 -4.43 3.43 -8.66
CA PHE A 33 -3.24 3.59 -7.84
C PHE A 33 -2.83 2.25 -7.22
N GLY A 34 -1.56 2.15 -6.81
CA GLY A 34 -0.99 0.94 -6.23
C GLY A 34 -1.42 0.76 -4.79
N VAL A 35 -1.76 -0.47 -4.40
CA VAL A 35 -2.12 -0.83 -3.02
C VAL A 35 -1.35 -2.07 -2.60
N ILE A 36 -0.66 -1.97 -1.47
CA ILE A 36 0.03 -3.08 -0.80
C ILE A 36 -0.46 -3.13 0.66
N HIS A 37 -1.22 -4.16 1.02
CA HIS A 37 -1.64 -4.42 2.40
C HIS A 37 -0.73 -5.47 3.03
N PHE A 38 -0.36 -5.27 4.29
CA PHE A 38 0.40 -6.25 5.08
C PHE A 38 -0.13 -6.35 6.51
N ASN A 39 0.03 -7.54 7.08
CA ASN A 39 -0.35 -7.81 8.46
C ASN A 39 0.72 -7.33 9.45
N GLY A 40 0.51 -7.60 10.74
CA GLY A 40 1.42 -7.17 11.79
C GLY A 40 2.74 -7.91 11.90
N GLN A 41 2.93 -8.94 11.09
CA GLN A 41 4.23 -9.56 10.87
C GLN A 41 4.90 -9.00 9.60
N TYR A 42 4.35 -7.91 9.05
CA TYR A 42 4.77 -7.26 7.82
C TYR A 42 4.67 -8.15 6.58
N LEU A 43 3.89 -9.22 6.63
CA LEU A 43 3.67 -10.12 5.50
C LEU A 43 2.58 -9.55 4.61
N VAL A 44 2.86 -9.46 3.29
CA VAL A 44 1.89 -8.93 2.33
C VAL A 44 0.72 -9.90 2.18
N GLU A 45 -0.49 -9.37 2.33
CA GLU A 45 -1.75 -10.13 2.20
C GLU A 45 -2.59 -9.66 1.02
N ARG A 46 -2.49 -8.39 0.62
CA ARG A 46 -3.16 -7.86 -0.57
C ARG A 46 -2.19 -7.04 -1.41
N TYR A 47 -2.29 -7.22 -2.71
CA TYR A 47 -1.43 -6.57 -3.70
C TYR A 47 -2.21 -6.45 -5.00
N ASN A 48 -2.45 -5.23 -5.48
CA ASN A 48 -3.35 -5.01 -6.60
C ASN A 48 -2.68 -5.01 -7.98
N ARG A 49 -3.50 -5.20 -9.01
CA ARG A 49 -3.08 -5.22 -10.43
C ARG A 49 -2.35 -3.95 -10.86
N TYR A 50 -2.74 -2.78 -10.34
CA TYR A 50 -2.06 -1.52 -10.67
C TYR A 50 -0.58 -1.58 -10.29
N GLU A 51 -0.26 -2.05 -9.07
CA GLU A 51 1.12 -2.17 -8.63
C GLU A 51 1.88 -3.28 -9.36
N GLN A 52 1.20 -4.39 -9.68
CA GLN A 52 1.76 -5.47 -10.50
C GLN A 52 2.22 -4.96 -11.87
N VAL A 53 1.36 -4.21 -12.59
CA VAL A 53 1.66 -3.72 -13.94
C VAL A 53 2.88 -2.80 -13.94
N HIS A 54 3.01 -1.95 -12.92
CA HIS A 54 4.11 -0.97 -12.86
C HIS A 54 5.44 -1.53 -12.35
N THR A 55 5.41 -2.57 -11.52
CA THR A 55 6.63 -3.17 -10.96
C THR A 55 7.06 -4.46 -11.65
N GLY A 56 6.16 -5.10 -12.40
CA GLY A 56 6.36 -6.43 -12.97
C GLY A 56 6.41 -7.56 -11.93
N LEU A 57 6.11 -7.28 -10.66
CA LEU A 57 6.08 -8.29 -9.60
C LEU A 57 4.71 -8.99 -9.59
N THR A 58 4.70 -10.31 -9.79
CA THR A 58 3.46 -11.10 -9.72
C THR A 58 3.03 -11.30 -8.26
N PRO A 59 1.72 -11.45 -7.97
CA PRO A 59 1.24 -11.73 -6.63
C PRO A 59 1.94 -12.91 -5.95
N GLU A 60 2.26 -13.97 -6.70
CA GLU A 60 2.98 -15.15 -6.20
C GLU A 60 4.37 -14.83 -5.63
N LYS A 61 5.03 -13.79 -6.15
CA LYS A 61 6.36 -13.35 -5.68
C LYS A 61 6.27 -12.42 -4.47
N VAL A 62 5.07 -11.92 -4.16
CA VAL A 62 4.85 -10.83 -3.21
C VAL A 62 4.07 -11.31 -1.98
N LEU A 63 2.97 -12.04 -2.19
CA LEU A 63 2.09 -12.51 -1.13
C LEU A 63 2.83 -13.43 -0.16
N GLY A 64 2.59 -13.24 1.14
CA GLY A 64 3.26 -13.95 2.22
C GLY A 64 4.74 -13.59 2.39
N LYS A 65 5.27 -12.63 1.63
CA LYS A 65 6.64 -12.10 1.82
C LYS A 65 6.61 -10.84 2.65
N HIS A 66 7.71 -10.58 3.34
CA HIS A 66 7.84 -9.39 4.16
C HIS A 66 7.97 -8.13 3.28
N VAL A 67 7.10 -7.14 3.50
CA VAL A 67 6.97 -5.96 2.63
C VAL A 67 8.27 -5.16 2.55
N PHE A 68 8.92 -4.85 3.68
CA PHE A 68 10.13 -4.02 3.68
C PHE A 68 11.43 -4.77 3.37
N THR A 69 11.53 -6.08 3.55
CA THR A 69 12.80 -6.81 3.35
C THR A 69 12.85 -7.60 2.05
N HIS A 70 11.70 -7.96 1.47
CA HIS A 70 11.64 -8.80 0.28
C HIS A 70 10.98 -8.10 -0.92
N VAL A 71 9.91 -7.35 -0.69
CA VAL A 71 9.07 -6.77 -1.76
C VAL A 71 9.53 -5.37 -2.12
N ALA A 72 9.51 -4.47 -1.16
CA ALA A 72 9.74 -3.04 -1.31
C ALA A 72 10.93 -2.59 -0.44
N GLN A 73 12.12 -3.11 -0.74
CA GLN A 73 13.34 -2.83 0.02
C GLN A 73 13.71 -1.36 0.07
N CYS A 74 13.39 -0.61 -1.00
CA CYS A 74 13.61 0.84 -1.01
C CYS A 74 12.81 1.57 0.08
N MET A 75 11.70 0.99 0.57
CA MET A 75 10.85 1.54 1.64
C MET A 75 11.32 1.13 3.05
N ASN A 76 12.38 0.33 3.17
CA ASN A 76 12.96 -0.07 4.45
C ASN A 76 13.85 1.04 5.02
N ASN A 77 13.23 2.15 5.41
CA ASN A 77 13.92 3.30 5.98
C ASN A 77 13.05 4.02 7.01
N PHE A 78 13.61 5.07 7.59
CA PHE A 78 12.96 5.85 8.64
C PHE A 78 11.69 6.59 8.19
N MET A 79 11.56 6.91 6.90
CA MET A 79 10.41 7.64 6.39
C MET A 79 9.16 6.76 6.28
N VAL A 80 9.35 5.47 6.01
CA VAL A 80 8.26 4.53 5.73
C VAL A 80 8.20 3.41 6.77
N ALA A 81 9.12 2.44 6.71
CA ALA A 81 9.10 1.27 7.59
C ALA A 81 9.08 1.64 9.08
N ARG A 82 9.89 2.62 9.49
CA ARG A 82 9.92 3.05 10.90
C ARG A 82 8.62 3.69 11.35
N ARG A 83 7.99 4.52 10.52
CA ARG A 83 6.70 5.15 10.85
C ARG A 83 5.59 4.11 11.03
N VAL A 84 5.57 3.11 10.15
CA VAL A 84 4.63 1.98 10.27
C VAL A 84 4.91 1.22 11.56
N GLU A 85 6.17 0.89 11.84
CA GLU A 85 6.56 0.18 13.06
C GLU A 85 6.14 0.93 14.33
N ASP A 86 6.40 2.23 14.40
CA ASP A 86 6.01 3.05 15.55
C ASP A 86 4.48 3.09 15.71
N ALA A 87 3.73 3.25 14.62
CA ALA A 87 2.26 3.23 14.65
C ALA A 87 1.70 1.88 15.12
N LEU A 88 2.23 0.77 14.60
CA LEU A 88 1.81 -0.58 14.98
C LEU A 88 2.18 -0.91 16.43
N THR A 89 3.34 -0.48 16.90
CA THR A 89 3.83 -0.73 18.26
C THR A 89 3.03 0.07 19.29
N THR A 90 2.73 1.33 18.98
CA THR A 90 1.99 2.22 19.88
C THR A 90 0.47 2.04 19.79
N GLY A 91 -0.02 1.31 18.78
CA GLY A 91 -1.45 1.25 18.48
C GLY A 91 -2.00 2.60 18.08
N ALA A 92 -1.22 3.42 17.39
CA ALA A 92 -1.64 4.71 16.88
C ALA A 92 -2.16 4.59 15.44
N THR A 93 -3.09 5.46 15.05
CA THR A 93 -3.47 5.63 13.66
C THR A 93 -2.38 6.40 12.91
N LEU A 94 -1.99 5.90 11.75
CA LEU A 94 -1.09 6.57 10.82
C LEU A 94 -1.83 6.86 9.52
N ASP A 95 -1.79 8.10 9.10
CA ASP A 95 -2.19 8.52 7.76
C ASP A 95 -1.20 9.62 7.36
N THR A 96 -0.27 9.29 6.49
CA THR A 96 0.79 10.23 6.10
C THR A 96 1.09 10.10 4.63
N GLU A 97 1.05 11.24 3.95
CA GLU A 97 1.38 11.38 2.54
C GLU A 97 2.75 12.05 2.39
N MET A 98 3.57 11.57 1.45
CA MET A 98 4.88 12.14 1.13
C MET A 98 5.23 11.96 -0.34
N ASP A 99 6.09 12.83 -0.84
CA ASP A 99 6.78 12.59 -2.11
C ASP A 99 7.87 11.53 -1.90
N TYR A 100 7.97 10.59 -2.84
CA TYR A 100 8.88 9.46 -2.74
C TYR A 100 9.43 9.07 -4.11
N VAL A 101 10.57 8.40 -4.16
CA VAL A 101 11.14 7.87 -5.41
C VAL A 101 11.34 6.38 -5.27
N LEU A 102 10.65 5.61 -6.11
CA LEU A 102 10.81 4.16 -6.20
C LEU A 102 12.02 3.83 -7.08
N THR A 103 12.99 3.09 -6.54
CA THR A 103 14.26 2.79 -7.23
C THR A 103 14.57 1.29 -7.30
N TRP A 104 13.79 0.44 -6.64
CA TRP A 104 14.09 -0.99 -6.52
C TRP A 104 13.71 -1.78 -7.77
N ARG A 105 14.71 -2.35 -8.47
CA ARG A 105 14.54 -3.15 -9.70
C ARG A 105 13.76 -2.44 -10.82
N MET A 106 13.76 -1.10 -10.82
CA MET A 106 13.10 -0.27 -11.83
C MET A 106 13.84 1.05 -12.01
N LYS A 107 13.48 1.81 -13.04
CA LYS A 107 13.96 3.19 -13.19
C LYS A 107 13.46 4.03 -12.00
N PRO A 108 14.28 4.98 -11.47
CA PRO A 108 13.83 5.92 -10.45
C PRO A 108 12.52 6.59 -10.86
N THR A 109 11.44 6.28 -10.14
CA THR A 109 10.09 6.72 -10.49
C THR A 109 9.54 7.58 -9.35
N PRO A 110 9.34 8.89 -9.56
CA PRO A 110 8.74 9.76 -8.56
C PRO A 110 7.26 9.40 -8.39
N VAL A 111 6.83 9.30 -7.14
CA VAL A 111 5.47 8.95 -6.74
C VAL A 111 5.02 9.80 -5.57
N ARG A 112 3.70 9.92 -5.41
CA ARG A 112 3.11 10.29 -4.13
C ARG A 112 2.82 8.99 -3.38
N MET A 113 3.38 8.86 -2.18
CA MET A 113 3.18 7.70 -1.32
C MET A 113 2.31 8.10 -0.14
N ARG A 114 1.33 7.28 0.20
CA ARG A 114 0.52 7.41 1.41
C ARG A 114 0.61 6.14 2.23
N ILE A 115 0.95 6.30 3.49
CA ILE A 115 1.09 5.21 4.46
C ILE A 115 -0.12 5.28 5.37
N LEU A 116 -0.83 4.17 5.49
CA LEU A 116 -2.01 4.04 6.33
C LEU A 116 -1.78 2.91 7.33
N ALA A 117 -2.03 3.15 8.61
CA ALA A 117 -2.07 2.11 9.64
C ALA A 117 -3.15 2.45 10.66
N ALA A 118 -3.79 1.42 11.22
CA ALA A 118 -4.77 1.59 12.28
C ALA A 118 -4.65 0.44 13.30
N PRO A 119 -5.12 0.65 14.54
CA PRO A 119 -5.28 -0.44 15.49
C PRO A 119 -6.32 -1.44 14.95
N GLY A 120 -5.99 -2.73 14.95
CA GLY A 120 -6.93 -3.77 14.53
C GLY A 120 -6.31 -4.87 13.67
N PRO A 121 -7.15 -5.66 12.97
CA PRO A 121 -6.71 -6.80 12.17
C PRO A 121 -5.96 -6.37 10.89
N SER A 122 -6.40 -5.28 10.25
CA SER A 122 -5.73 -4.67 9.10
C SER A 122 -4.63 -3.75 9.58
N ARG A 123 -3.37 -4.15 9.41
CA ARG A 123 -2.28 -3.53 10.17
C ARG A 123 -1.65 -2.38 9.39
N GLY A 124 -1.43 -2.52 8.09
CA GLY A 124 -0.91 -1.39 7.32
C GLY A 124 -1.10 -1.50 5.81
N TYR A 125 -1.18 -0.33 5.19
CA TYR A 125 -1.20 -0.16 3.75
C TYR A 125 -0.09 0.79 3.33
N VAL A 126 0.55 0.46 2.21
CA VAL A 126 1.28 1.40 1.39
C VAL A 126 0.47 1.64 0.12
N VAL A 127 0.10 2.89 -0.09
CA VAL A 127 -0.66 3.37 -1.25
C VAL A 127 0.24 4.23 -2.12
N ILE A 128 0.25 3.97 -3.42
CA ILE A 128 1.22 4.54 -4.36
C ILE A 128 0.49 5.19 -5.52
N GLN A 129 0.51 6.52 -5.58
CA GLN A 129 0.07 7.28 -6.74
C GLN A 129 1.28 7.64 -7.59
N ARG A 130 1.33 7.11 -8.82
CA ARG A 130 2.33 7.52 -9.81
C ARG A 130 1.87 8.82 -10.45
N ARG A 131 2.82 9.71 -10.73
CA ARG A 131 2.58 10.91 -11.53
C ARG A 131 2.75 10.48 -12.99
N GLU A 132 1.65 10.41 -13.72
CA GLU A 132 1.66 10.19 -15.18
C GLU A 132 2.10 11.46 -15.92
#